data_AF-A0A0L0MJ31-F1
#
_entry.id   AF-A0A0L0MJ31-F1
#
_cell.length_a   1.000
_cell.length_b   1.000
_cell.length_c   1.000
_cell.angle_alpha   90.00
_cell.angle_beta   90.00
_cell.angle_gamma   90.00
#
_symmetry.space_group_name_H-M   'P 1'
#
loop_
_entity.id
_entity.type
_entity.pdbx_description
1 polymer ?
#
loop_
_entity_poly.entity_id
_entity_poly.type
_entity_poly.pdbx_seq_one_letter_code
_entity_poly.pdbx_strand_id
1 'polypeptide(L)'
;MLYDNPKECTSGHASVNGSRPTHVRQPSDLANNVIWITNADYGQFITLGHRNVHNLRGNTFLRTQVHQIAADLGYELAGAHAVDAAPVLSEVASRVFKLTAAAYEWKPGEIANADSLHENIKSRFPRDTYPSNNPALERALRAAYQTDSAITRADFVPNSVFLTLRMNRLAHAKKVLSCPIPDDAWEHIPEVKLPAGQRERLAFCLKHDTPILAEVVMDMTRADSEYAALAAFGQKVASRMVLREWVSHPELIWLSRFAPIEIKSVFRSAEYKALHERTQLPQSLTEDPLMELSYSAGLLAENHWVSLASDEYNRLTKKKSLTPRAVWLRAADRALCFSLAKKALDQGFTVTGYSAGAVRVRLLRSELLHALEFAVENQVVCPNFNRIIQEDDVHAATG
;
A
#
# COMPACT_ATOMS: atom_id res chain seq x y z
N MET A 1 -13.15 -2.81 -18.55
CA MET A 1 -13.74 -4.09 -18.99
C MET A 1 -13.78 -4.99 -17.76
N LEU A 2 -14.89 -5.64 -17.48
CA LEU A 2 -15.01 -6.62 -16.41
C LEU A 2 -15.30 -7.95 -17.08
N TYR A 3 -14.39 -8.91 -16.92
CA TYR A 3 -14.58 -10.28 -17.35
C TYR A 3 -15.63 -10.96 -16.46
N ASP A 4 -16.49 -11.77 -17.07
CA ASP A 4 -17.50 -12.55 -16.35
C ASP A 4 -16.84 -13.58 -15.43
N ASN A 5 -15.77 -14.22 -15.93
CA ASN A 5 -14.87 -15.06 -15.16
C ASN A 5 -13.43 -14.51 -15.21
N PRO A 6 -12.94 -13.89 -14.12
CA PRO A 6 -11.57 -13.38 -14.02
C PRO A 6 -10.46 -14.42 -14.26
N LYS A 7 -10.75 -15.71 -14.13
CA LYS A 7 -9.78 -16.80 -14.35
C LYS A 7 -9.75 -17.29 -15.80
N GLU A 8 -10.74 -16.94 -16.61
CA GLU A 8 -10.78 -17.30 -18.04
C GLU A 8 -10.45 -16.11 -18.93
N CYS A 9 -10.84 -14.89 -18.51
CA CYS A 9 -10.56 -13.65 -19.23
C CYS A 9 -11.00 -13.65 -20.72
N THR A 10 -12.14 -14.28 -21.01
CA THR A 10 -12.68 -14.44 -22.36
C THR A 10 -13.63 -13.29 -22.73
N SER A 11 -14.83 -13.29 -22.15
CA SER A 11 -15.88 -12.30 -22.38
C SER A 11 -16.20 -11.47 -21.15
N GLY A 12 -16.94 -10.38 -21.36
CA GLY A 12 -17.63 -9.69 -20.29
C GLY A 12 -18.15 -8.31 -20.69
N HIS A 13 -18.19 -7.39 -19.74
CA HIS A 13 -18.83 -6.09 -19.91
C HIS A 13 -17.82 -4.95 -19.95
N ALA A 14 -17.93 -4.07 -20.94
CA ALA A 14 -17.09 -2.90 -21.11
C ALA A 14 -17.92 -1.62 -21.00
N SER A 15 -17.41 -0.62 -20.29
CA SER A 15 -18.01 0.70 -20.20
C SER A 15 -16.90 1.76 -20.23
N VAL A 16 -17.22 2.93 -20.78
CA VAL A 16 -16.32 4.07 -20.90
C VAL A 16 -16.98 5.28 -20.25
N ASN A 17 -16.32 5.91 -19.29
CA ASN A 17 -16.80 7.15 -18.65
C ASN A 17 -18.22 7.05 -18.07
N GLY A 18 -18.63 5.90 -17.53
CA GLY A 18 -19.98 5.71 -17.00
C GLY A 18 -21.04 5.41 -18.05
N SER A 19 -20.66 5.17 -19.30
CA SER A 19 -21.61 4.82 -20.36
C SER A 19 -22.34 3.52 -20.06
N ARG A 20 -23.48 3.32 -20.74
CA ARG A 20 -24.15 2.01 -20.76
C ARG A 20 -23.12 0.92 -21.13
N PRO A 21 -23.10 -0.21 -20.40
CA PRO A 21 -22.13 -1.26 -20.65
C PRO A 21 -22.47 -1.99 -21.95
N THR A 22 -21.44 -2.33 -22.72
CA THR A 22 -21.52 -3.17 -23.91
C THR A 22 -20.91 -4.52 -23.62
N HIS A 23 -21.56 -5.59 -24.06
CA HIS A 23 -20.97 -6.92 -23.98
C HIS A 23 -19.84 -7.07 -25.01
N VAL A 24 -18.72 -7.64 -24.58
CA VAL A 24 -17.49 -7.82 -25.35
C VAL A 24 -17.14 -9.31 -25.32
N ARG A 25 -16.86 -9.90 -26.48
CA ARG A 25 -16.57 -11.33 -26.60
C ARG A 25 -15.09 -11.65 -26.44
N GLN A 26 -14.24 -10.69 -26.77
CA GLN A 26 -12.79 -10.81 -26.73
C GLN A 26 -12.13 -9.43 -26.63
N PRO A 27 -10.90 -9.32 -26.08
CA PRO A 27 -10.22 -8.04 -25.91
C PRO A 27 -10.03 -7.24 -27.21
N SER A 28 -9.98 -7.88 -28.37
CA SER A 28 -9.85 -7.19 -29.67
C SER A 28 -11.09 -6.40 -30.10
N ASP A 29 -12.26 -6.64 -29.48
CA ASP A 29 -13.47 -5.86 -29.76
C ASP A 29 -13.43 -4.49 -29.04
N LEU A 30 -12.44 -4.26 -28.18
CA LEU A 30 -12.29 -3.03 -27.42
C LEU A 30 -11.70 -1.91 -28.27
N ALA A 31 -12.19 -0.68 -28.05
CA ALA A 31 -11.70 0.49 -28.75
C ALA A 31 -10.22 0.79 -28.41
N ASN A 32 -9.39 1.00 -29.43
CA ASN A 32 -7.95 1.25 -29.29
C ASN A 32 -7.60 2.61 -28.66
N ASN A 33 -8.50 3.58 -28.74
CA ASN A 33 -8.32 4.93 -28.19
C ASN A 33 -8.72 5.05 -26.71
N VAL A 34 -8.98 3.93 -26.02
CA VAL A 34 -9.40 3.87 -24.62
C VAL A 34 -8.44 2.99 -23.84
N ILE A 35 -8.04 3.44 -22.65
CA ILE A 35 -7.33 2.60 -21.68
C ILE A 35 -8.34 1.76 -20.90
N TRP A 36 -8.25 0.45 -21.03
CA TRP A 36 -9.14 -0.52 -20.40
C TRP A 36 -8.50 -1.11 -19.16
N ILE A 37 -9.10 -0.87 -18.00
CA ILE A 37 -8.73 -1.55 -16.76
C ILE A 37 -9.62 -2.78 -16.60
N THR A 38 -9.03 -3.90 -16.18
CA THR A 38 -9.68 -5.21 -16.09
C THR A 38 -9.80 -5.75 -14.68
N ASN A 39 -10.73 -6.67 -14.40
CA ASN A 39 -10.77 -7.45 -13.17
C ASN A 39 -10.01 -8.79 -13.27
N ALA A 40 -9.23 -9.00 -14.35
CA ALA A 40 -8.53 -10.25 -14.61
C ALA A 40 -7.64 -10.71 -13.45
N ASP A 41 -7.59 -12.02 -13.22
CA ASP A 41 -6.55 -12.61 -12.37
C ASP A 41 -5.17 -12.36 -12.96
N TYR A 42 -4.18 -12.08 -12.10
CA TYR A 42 -2.83 -11.74 -12.54
C TYR A 42 -2.18 -12.87 -13.34
N GLY A 43 -2.27 -14.12 -12.87
CA GLY A 43 -1.64 -15.26 -13.53
C GLY A 43 -2.19 -15.47 -14.95
N GLN A 44 -3.50 -15.30 -15.10
CA GLN A 44 -4.17 -15.45 -16.39
C GLN A 44 -3.93 -14.26 -17.32
N PHE A 45 -3.94 -13.04 -16.79
CA PHE A 45 -3.61 -11.83 -17.54
C PHE A 45 -2.21 -11.91 -18.19
N ILE A 46 -1.24 -12.51 -17.50
CA ILE A 46 0.09 -12.74 -18.05
C ILE A 46 0.09 -13.89 -19.08
N THR A 47 -0.52 -15.04 -18.73
CA THR A 47 -0.55 -16.23 -19.59
C THR A 47 -1.19 -15.95 -20.96
N LEU A 48 -2.26 -15.17 -21.00
CA LEU A 48 -2.97 -14.79 -22.23
C LEU A 48 -2.28 -13.66 -23.01
N GLY A 49 -1.12 -13.16 -22.54
CA GLY A 49 -0.40 -12.09 -23.20
C GLY A 49 -1.10 -10.72 -23.12
N HIS A 50 -2.14 -10.58 -22.29
CA HIS A 50 -2.91 -9.34 -22.15
C HIS A 50 -2.06 -8.16 -21.67
N ARG A 51 -0.95 -8.42 -20.95
CA ARG A 51 0.05 -7.40 -20.61
C ARG A 51 0.69 -6.71 -21.82
N ASN A 52 0.78 -7.41 -22.95
CA ASN A 52 1.37 -6.86 -24.18
C ASN A 52 0.36 -6.03 -25.00
N VAL A 53 -0.93 -6.03 -24.60
CA VAL A 53 -1.95 -5.22 -25.25
C VAL A 53 -1.82 -3.77 -24.77
N HIS A 54 -1.40 -2.89 -25.68
CA HIS A 54 -0.97 -1.52 -25.37
C HIS A 54 -1.97 -0.68 -24.57
N ASN A 55 -3.28 -0.91 -24.72
CA ASN A 55 -4.35 -0.17 -24.07
C ASN A 55 -5.08 -0.97 -22.98
N LEU A 56 -4.59 -2.15 -22.59
CA LEU A 56 -5.20 -3.00 -21.57
C LEU A 56 -4.34 -3.02 -20.29
N ARG A 57 -4.98 -2.90 -19.12
CA ARG A 57 -4.32 -2.84 -17.81
C ARG A 57 -4.95 -3.85 -16.85
N GLY A 58 -4.10 -4.41 -15.99
CA GLY A 58 -4.49 -5.41 -15.00
C GLY A 58 -5.32 -4.84 -13.85
N ASN A 59 -5.79 -5.73 -12.98
CA ASN A 59 -6.71 -5.42 -11.88
C ASN A 59 -6.14 -4.50 -10.78
N THR A 60 -4.82 -4.36 -10.70
CA THR A 60 -4.09 -3.54 -9.72
C THR A 60 -3.57 -2.23 -10.31
N PHE A 61 -3.98 -1.86 -11.54
CA PHE A 61 -3.48 -0.67 -12.21
C PHE A 61 -3.61 0.60 -11.35
N LEU A 62 -4.74 0.76 -10.66
CA LEU A 62 -5.02 1.87 -9.74
C LEU A 62 -4.55 1.61 -8.30
N ARG A 63 -3.62 0.66 -8.09
CA ARG A 63 -3.14 0.14 -6.80
C ARG A 63 -4.17 -0.63 -5.97
N THR A 64 -5.38 -0.10 -5.85
CA THR A 64 -6.52 -0.84 -5.28
C THR A 64 -7.09 -1.78 -6.35
N GLN A 65 -7.34 -3.04 -5.98
CA GLN A 65 -7.90 -4.02 -6.90
C GLN A 65 -9.31 -3.63 -7.35
N VAL A 66 -9.67 -3.88 -8.61
CA VAL A 66 -11.01 -3.56 -9.14
C VAL A 66 -12.14 -4.15 -8.29
N HIS A 67 -11.98 -5.38 -7.79
CA HIS A 67 -12.96 -6.00 -6.89
C HIS A 67 -13.10 -5.27 -5.56
N GLN A 68 -11.99 -4.74 -5.02
CA GLN A 68 -12.02 -3.98 -3.77
C GLN A 68 -12.67 -2.62 -4.00
N ILE A 69 -12.44 -1.98 -5.14
CA ILE A 69 -13.15 -0.75 -5.52
C ILE A 69 -14.66 -1.01 -5.61
N ALA A 70 -15.06 -2.11 -6.24
CA ALA A 70 -16.46 -2.50 -6.32
C ALA A 70 -17.06 -2.71 -4.92
N ALA A 71 -16.36 -3.47 -4.06
CA ALA A 71 -16.80 -3.76 -2.70
C ALA A 71 -16.92 -2.50 -1.82
N ASP A 72 -15.95 -1.58 -1.90
CA ASP A 72 -15.97 -0.28 -1.20
C ASP A 72 -17.20 0.55 -1.63
N LEU A 73 -17.66 0.40 -2.89
CA LEU A 73 -18.82 1.10 -3.45
C LEU A 73 -20.13 0.31 -3.38
N GLY A 74 -20.11 -0.92 -2.83
CA GLY A 74 -21.29 -1.77 -2.68
C GLY A 74 -21.74 -2.54 -3.94
N TYR A 75 -20.83 -2.76 -4.89
CA TYR A 75 -21.06 -3.52 -6.11
C TYR A 75 -20.41 -4.90 -6.07
N GLU A 76 -21.14 -5.89 -6.58
CA GLU A 76 -20.63 -7.25 -6.80
C GLU A 76 -20.15 -7.41 -8.25
N LEU A 77 -19.05 -8.14 -8.45
CA LEU A 77 -18.43 -8.34 -9.77
C LEU A 77 -18.70 -9.73 -10.38
N ALA A 78 -19.49 -10.57 -9.71
CA ALA A 78 -19.75 -11.93 -10.18
C ALA A 78 -20.94 -11.96 -11.15
N GLY A 79 -20.78 -12.70 -12.25
CA GLY A 79 -21.85 -13.02 -13.20
C GLY A 79 -22.63 -11.79 -13.69
N ALA A 80 -23.96 -11.87 -13.61
CA ALA A 80 -24.85 -10.83 -14.13
C ALA A 80 -24.67 -9.46 -13.46
N HIS A 81 -24.15 -9.39 -12.23
CA HIS A 81 -23.96 -8.13 -11.51
C HIS A 81 -22.80 -7.27 -12.07
N ALA A 82 -21.88 -7.87 -12.84
CA ALA A 82 -20.80 -7.15 -13.49
C ALA A 82 -21.31 -6.07 -14.47
N VAL A 83 -22.51 -6.27 -15.04
CA VAL A 83 -23.13 -5.29 -15.95
C VAL A 83 -23.42 -3.98 -15.22
N ASP A 84 -23.91 -4.04 -13.98
CA ASP A 84 -24.29 -2.87 -13.18
C ASP A 84 -23.05 -2.17 -12.61
N ALA A 85 -22.01 -2.94 -12.28
CA ALA A 85 -20.76 -2.40 -11.76
C ALA A 85 -19.91 -1.70 -12.83
N ALA A 86 -19.96 -2.15 -14.09
CA ALA A 86 -19.08 -1.66 -15.16
C ALA A 86 -19.17 -0.12 -15.37
N PRO A 87 -20.36 0.50 -15.48
CA PRO A 87 -20.48 1.96 -15.61
C PRO A 87 -19.85 2.69 -14.44
N VAL A 88 -20.19 2.33 -13.20
CA VAL A 88 -19.72 3.02 -12.00
C VAL A 88 -18.20 2.95 -11.87
N LEU A 89 -17.63 1.76 -12.06
CA LEU A 89 -16.18 1.58 -11.98
C LEU A 89 -15.44 2.29 -13.11
N SER A 90 -16.01 2.31 -14.32
CA SER A 90 -15.43 3.07 -15.43
C SER A 90 -15.47 4.57 -15.15
N GLU A 91 -16.54 5.09 -14.54
CA GLU A 91 -16.64 6.50 -14.17
C GLU A 91 -15.61 6.88 -13.09
N VAL A 92 -15.44 6.04 -12.07
CA VAL A 92 -14.39 6.21 -11.04
C VAL A 92 -13.02 6.29 -11.68
N ALA A 93 -12.68 5.36 -12.58
CA ALA A 93 -11.41 5.35 -13.29
C ALA A 93 -11.24 6.61 -14.15
N SER A 94 -12.27 7.01 -14.90
CA SER A 94 -12.25 8.21 -15.72
C SER A 94 -12.04 9.49 -14.89
N ARG A 95 -12.67 9.59 -13.71
CA ARG A 95 -12.44 10.69 -12.78
C ARG A 95 -11.02 10.68 -12.23
N VAL A 96 -10.42 9.51 -11.93
CA VAL A 96 -9.00 9.40 -11.57
C VAL A 96 -8.12 9.96 -12.68
N PHE A 97 -8.35 9.58 -13.93
CA PHE A 97 -7.55 10.07 -15.07
C PHE A 97 -7.74 11.58 -15.31
N LYS A 98 -8.95 12.13 -15.16
CA LYS A 98 -9.18 13.59 -15.23
C LYS A 98 -8.40 14.33 -14.16
N LEU A 99 -8.46 13.85 -12.91
CA LEU A 99 -7.68 14.43 -11.80
C LEU A 99 -6.17 14.29 -12.05
N THR A 100 -5.72 13.17 -12.60
CA THR A 100 -4.31 12.95 -12.92
C THR A 100 -3.84 13.92 -14.02
N ALA A 101 -4.66 14.13 -15.06
CA ALA A 101 -4.35 15.08 -16.12
C ALA A 101 -4.23 16.52 -15.61
N ALA A 102 -5.12 16.93 -14.71
CA ALA A 102 -5.06 18.22 -14.05
C ALA A 102 -3.83 18.35 -13.14
N ALA A 103 -3.51 17.31 -12.38
CA ALA A 103 -2.44 17.32 -11.38
C ALA A 103 -1.02 17.29 -11.95
N TYR A 104 -0.80 16.63 -13.10
CA TYR A 104 0.53 16.41 -13.66
C TYR A 104 0.66 16.83 -15.12
N GLU A 105 -0.25 17.70 -15.59
CA GLU A 105 -0.28 18.23 -16.96
C GLU A 105 -0.22 17.13 -18.03
N TRP A 106 -0.92 16.02 -17.77
CA TRP A 106 -0.89 14.87 -18.68
C TRP A 106 -1.59 15.25 -19.99
N LYS A 107 -0.87 15.20 -21.11
CA LYS A 107 -1.43 15.62 -22.41
C LYS A 107 -2.57 14.70 -22.85
N PRO A 108 -3.63 15.24 -23.49
CA PRO A 108 -4.66 14.43 -24.11
C PRO A 108 -4.05 13.41 -25.09
N GLY A 109 -4.38 12.12 -24.92
CA GLY A 109 -3.87 11.03 -25.77
C GLY A 109 -2.51 10.47 -25.37
N GLU A 110 -1.84 11.04 -24.36
CA GLU A 110 -0.64 10.42 -23.80
C GLU A 110 -1.03 9.15 -23.02
N ILE A 111 -0.57 8.00 -23.52
CA ILE A 111 -0.99 6.70 -22.99
C ILE A 111 -0.27 6.44 -21.67
N ALA A 112 -1.01 5.99 -20.65
CA ALA A 112 -0.47 5.46 -19.41
C ALA A 112 0.24 4.12 -19.64
N ASN A 113 1.41 4.17 -20.25
CA ASN A 113 2.13 3.03 -20.81
C ASN A 113 2.79 2.13 -19.75
N ALA A 114 2.86 2.55 -18.50
CA ALA A 114 3.32 1.67 -17.43
C ALA A 114 2.22 0.67 -17.00
N ASP A 115 2.64 -0.41 -16.33
CA ASP A 115 1.74 -1.47 -15.85
C ASP A 115 0.84 -0.97 -14.70
N SER A 116 1.18 0.17 -14.09
CA SER A 116 0.44 0.78 -13.00
C SER A 116 0.44 2.31 -13.04
N LEU A 117 -0.57 2.94 -12.45
CA LEU A 117 -0.71 4.40 -12.46
C LEU A 117 0.42 5.08 -11.69
N HIS A 118 0.80 4.56 -10.52
CA HIS A 118 1.90 5.13 -9.74
C HIS A 118 3.24 5.17 -10.51
N GLU A 119 3.56 4.20 -11.37
CA GLU A 119 4.75 4.24 -12.22
C GLU A 119 4.67 5.36 -13.28
N ASN A 120 3.49 5.60 -13.83
CA ASN A 120 3.27 6.72 -14.75
C ASN A 120 3.46 8.06 -14.01
N ILE A 121 2.91 8.21 -12.80
CA ILE A 121 3.08 9.42 -11.97
C ILE A 121 4.55 9.61 -11.59
N LYS A 122 5.26 8.53 -11.24
CA LYS A 122 6.67 8.58 -10.85
C LYS A 122 7.55 9.28 -11.89
N SER A 123 7.24 9.09 -13.18
CA SER A 123 7.98 9.73 -14.29
C SER A 123 7.91 11.26 -14.29
N ARG A 124 6.99 11.86 -13.52
CA ARG A 124 6.78 13.31 -13.41
C ARG A 124 7.58 13.94 -12.29
N PHE A 125 8.13 13.14 -11.37
CA PHE A 125 8.93 13.68 -10.28
C PHE A 125 10.37 13.92 -10.70
N PRO A 126 11.05 14.88 -10.04
CA PRO A 126 12.50 14.97 -10.11
C PRO A 126 13.10 13.60 -9.78
N ARG A 127 14.07 13.16 -10.58
CA ARG A 127 14.83 11.96 -10.22
C ARG A 127 15.61 12.27 -8.95
N ASP A 128 15.52 11.38 -7.98
CA ASP A 128 16.38 11.46 -6.80
C ASP A 128 17.83 11.37 -7.30
N THR A 129 18.62 12.41 -7.07
CA THR A 129 20.07 12.36 -7.28
C THR A 129 20.67 11.56 -6.13
N TYR A 130 20.48 10.24 -6.17
CA TYR A 130 21.07 9.33 -5.20
C TYR A 130 22.21 8.52 -5.82
N PRO A 131 23.42 9.09 -5.94
CA PRO A 131 24.61 8.32 -6.26
C PRO A 131 25.33 7.98 -4.96
N SER A 132 24.75 7.17 -4.07
CA SER A 132 25.63 6.56 -3.07
C SER A 132 26.47 5.52 -3.81
N ASN A 133 27.70 5.87 -4.19
CA ASN A 133 28.77 4.91 -4.52
C ASN A 133 29.16 4.04 -3.29
N ASN A 134 28.23 3.86 -2.35
CA ASN A 134 28.38 3.12 -1.11
C ASN A 134 27.47 1.87 -1.20
N PRO A 135 28.01 0.74 -1.69
CA PRO A 135 27.27 -0.52 -1.76
C PRO A 135 26.75 -1.01 -0.41
N ALA A 136 27.39 -0.65 0.71
CA ALA A 136 26.95 -1.06 2.04
C ALA A 136 25.64 -0.35 2.43
N LEU A 137 25.55 0.95 2.18
CA LEU A 137 24.32 1.72 2.38
C LEU A 137 23.19 1.24 1.46
N GLU A 138 23.49 0.97 0.18
CA GLU A 138 22.50 0.42 -0.75
C GLU A 138 21.93 -0.93 -0.28
N ARG A 139 22.79 -1.82 0.26
CA ARG A 139 22.35 -3.09 0.88
C ARG A 139 21.49 -2.84 2.12
N ALA A 140 21.89 -1.92 2.99
CA ALA A 140 21.15 -1.58 4.20
C ALA A 140 19.75 -1.03 3.86
N LEU A 141 19.64 -0.13 2.88
CA LEU A 141 18.37 0.41 2.40
C LEU A 141 17.46 -0.68 1.83
N ARG A 142 18.01 -1.60 1.02
CA ARG A 142 17.26 -2.76 0.51
C ARG A 142 16.77 -3.66 1.63
N ALA A 143 17.61 -3.90 2.63
CA ALA A 143 17.28 -4.71 3.79
C ALA A 143 16.22 -4.03 4.68
N ALA A 144 16.18 -2.70 4.75
CA ALA A 144 15.16 -1.96 5.52
C ALA A 144 13.84 -1.76 4.76
N TYR A 145 13.82 -1.87 3.44
CA TYR A 145 12.64 -1.59 2.63
C TYR A 145 11.55 -2.67 2.80
N GLN A 146 10.32 -2.23 3.11
CA GLN A 146 9.13 -3.07 3.12
C GLN A 146 7.96 -2.35 2.47
N THR A 147 7.22 -3.02 1.60
CA THR A 147 5.96 -2.50 1.09
C THR A 147 4.81 -2.74 2.03
N ASP A 148 4.81 -3.87 2.72
CA ASP A 148 3.68 -4.32 3.53
C ASP A 148 4.09 -5.32 4.60
N SER A 149 3.36 -5.28 5.70
CA SER A 149 3.45 -6.23 6.79
C SER A 149 2.29 -7.20 6.67
N ALA A 150 2.53 -8.43 6.20
CA ALA A 150 1.48 -9.45 6.07
C ALA A 150 1.91 -10.84 6.55
N ILE A 151 0.92 -11.66 6.93
CA ILE A 151 1.08 -13.10 7.12
C ILE A 151 0.98 -13.77 5.75
N THR A 152 1.98 -14.57 5.38
CA THR A 152 2.05 -15.21 4.05
C THR A 152 1.11 -16.41 3.90
N ARG A 153 0.69 -17.03 5.02
CA ARG A 153 -0.28 -18.14 5.07
C ARG A 153 -1.14 -18.00 6.31
N ALA A 154 -2.41 -17.66 6.13
CA ALA A 154 -3.39 -17.74 7.19
C ALA A 154 -4.13 -19.09 7.03
N ASP A 155 -4.22 -19.89 8.10
CA ASP A 155 -4.89 -21.19 8.05
C ASP A 155 -6.35 -21.05 7.61
N PHE A 156 -6.92 -22.00 6.88
CA PHE A 156 -8.33 -21.92 6.52
C PHE A 156 -9.20 -21.94 7.77
N VAL A 157 -10.06 -20.93 7.93
CA VAL A 157 -11.06 -20.87 9.01
C VAL A 157 -12.44 -20.91 8.35
N PRO A 158 -13.25 -21.96 8.59
CA PRO A 158 -14.62 -22.04 8.09
C PRO A 158 -15.44 -20.81 8.53
N ASN A 159 -16.38 -20.39 7.68
CA ASN A 159 -17.28 -19.25 7.96
C ASN A 159 -16.54 -17.95 8.34
N SER A 160 -15.34 -17.74 7.80
CA SER A 160 -14.60 -16.49 7.96
C SER A 160 -14.62 -15.66 6.68
N VAL A 161 -14.49 -14.36 6.85
CA VAL A 161 -14.37 -13.38 5.77
C VAL A 161 -13.13 -12.53 5.97
N PHE A 162 -12.53 -12.09 4.86
CA PHE A 162 -11.46 -11.11 4.88
C PHE A 162 -12.04 -9.72 4.63
N LEU A 163 -11.79 -8.78 5.54
CA LEU A 163 -12.16 -7.38 5.37
C LEU A 163 -10.90 -6.52 5.28
N THR A 164 -10.99 -5.48 4.45
CA THR A 164 -9.98 -4.43 4.39
C THR A 164 -10.55 -3.16 5.03
N LEU A 165 -10.03 -2.80 6.20
CA LEU A 165 -10.37 -1.58 6.92
C LEU A 165 -9.38 -0.49 6.53
N ARG A 166 -9.87 0.63 5.99
CA ARG A 166 -9.05 1.60 5.28
C ARG A 166 -9.22 3.01 5.82
N MET A 167 -8.13 3.63 6.23
CA MET A 167 -8.11 5.06 6.53
C MET A 167 -8.43 5.87 5.27
N ASN A 168 -8.97 7.07 5.43
CA ASN A 168 -9.16 7.99 4.31
C ASN A 168 -7.85 8.13 3.50
N ARG A 169 -7.88 7.75 2.22
CA ARG A 169 -6.67 7.61 1.40
C ARG A 169 -5.92 8.94 1.22
N LEU A 170 -6.66 10.05 1.06
CA LEU A 170 -6.07 11.37 0.90
C LEU A 170 -5.47 11.88 2.22
N ALA A 171 -6.20 11.74 3.33
CA ALA A 171 -5.68 12.10 4.65
C ALA A 171 -4.45 11.25 5.04
N HIS A 172 -4.46 9.95 4.73
CA HIS A 172 -3.32 9.06 4.93
C HIS A 172 -2.12 9.48 4.09
N ALA A 173 -2.32 9.80 2.80
CA ALA A 173 -1.26 10.28 1.93
C ALA A 173 -0.62 11.57 2.48
N LYS A 174 -1.43 12.54 2.96
CA LYS A 174 -0.94 13.76 3.63
C LYS A 174 -0.04 13.41 4.83
N LYS A 175 -0.47 12.49 5.69
CA LYS A 175 0.33 12.04 6.86
C LYS A 175 1.64 11.38 6.45
N VAL A 176 1.62 10.48 5.47
CA VAL A 176 2.85 9.81 4.99
C VAL A 176 3.83 10.81 4.39
N LEU A 177 3.35 11.75 3.56
CA LEU A 177 4.20 12.75 2.90
C LEU A 177 4.70 13.85 3.84
N SER A 178 4.09 14.00 5.02
CA SER A 178 4.61 14.84 6.09
C SER A 178 5.83 14.24 6.81
N CYS A 179 6.14 12.96 6.56
CA CYS A 179 7.31 12.32 7.14
C CYS A 179 8.60 12.99 6.64
N PRO A 180 9.44 13.55 7.53
CA PRO A 180 10.72 14.09 7.13
C PRO A 180 11.63 12.95 6.66
N ILE A 181 12.40 13.21 5.62
CA ILE A 181 13.27 12.23 4.96
C ILE A 181 14.73 12.57 5.23
N PRO A 182 15.65 11.59 5.13
CA PRO A 182 17.06 11.87 5.25
C PRO A 182 17.60 12.64 4.05
N ASP A 183 18.67 13.39 4.29
CA ASP A 183 19.49 13.92 3.22
C ASP A 183 20.44 12.86 2.62
N ASP A 184 21.29 13.29 1.68
CA ASP A 184 22.22 12.40 0.97
C ASP A 184 23.59 12.26 1.67
N ALA A 185 23.84 12.98 2.77
CA ALA A 185 25.13 13.02 3.45
C ALA A 185 25.22 11.93 4.53
N TRP A 186 25.56 10.71 4.11
CA TRP A 186 25.63 9.55 4.99
C TRP A 186 27.04 9.23 5.49
N GLU A 187 27.15 8.98 6.79
CA GLU A 187 28.33 8.38 7.42
C GLU A 187 27.99 7.04 8.09
N HIS A 188 28.96 6.13 8.11
CA HIS A 188 28.82 4.84 8.78
C HIS A 188 29.52 4.89 10.16
N ILE A 189 28.76 4.59 11.21
CA ILE A 189 29.25 4.51 12.58
C ILE A 189 29.24 3.03 13.00
N PRO A 190 30.40 2.36 13.04
CA PRO A 190 30.50 0.97 13.44
C PRO A 190 30.28 0.80 14.95
N GLU A 191 30.01 -0.44 15.37
CA GLU A 191 29.73 -0.82 16.76
C GLU A 191 30.71 -0.23 17.78
N VAL A 192 32.01 -0.32 17.45
CA VAL A 192 33.12 0.13 18.31
C VAL A 192 33.12 1.64 18.60
N LYS A 193 32.40 2.44 17.80
CA LYS A 193 32.25 3.89 17.99
C LYS A 193 30.91 4.27 18.62
N LEU A 194 30.01 3.32 18.83
CA LEU A 194 28.75 3.53 19.53
C LEU A 194 28.95 3.44 21.05
N PRO A 195 28.01 3.98 21.86
CA PRO A 195 28.03 3.78 23.30
C PRO A 195 28.19 2.31 23.70
N ALA A 196 28.87 2.03 24.83
CA ALA A 196 29.22 0.66 25.19
C ALA A 196 27.99 -0.23 25.48
N GLY A 197 26.96 0.29 26.16
CA GLY A 197 25.77 -0.47 26.53
C GLY A 197 24.62 -0.35 25.54
N GLN A 198 23.86 -1.44 25.35
CA GLN A 198 22.76 -1.49 24.36
C GLN A 198 21.67 -0.47 24.63
N ARG A 199 21.36 -0.22 25.90
CA ARG A 199 20.36 0.79 26.30
C ARG A 199 20.80 2.19 25.88
N GLU A 200 22.08 2.50 26.08
CA GLU A 200 22.69 3.77 25.70
C GLU A 200 22.77 3.90 24.18
N ARG A 201 23.05 2.82 23.43
CA ARG A 201 23.03 2.82 21.96
C ARG A 201 21.63 3.08 21.41
N LEU A 202 20.62 2.41 21.95
CA LEU A 202 19.23 2.64 21.56
C LEU A 202 18.81 4.08 21.88
N ALA A 203 19.12 4.57 23.09
CA ALA A 203 18.85 5.95 23.46
C ALA A 203 19.60 6.97 22.57
N PHE A 204 20.85 6.68 22.20
CA PHE A 204 21.62 7.48 21.24
C PHE A 204 20.90 7.56 19.89
N CYS A 205 20.35 6.45 19.40
CA CYS A 205 19.62 6.45 18.14
C CYS A 205 18.29 7.20 18.25
N LEU A 206 17.47 6.88 19.26
CA LEU A 206 16.11 7.42 19.42
C LEU A 206 16.07 8.92 19.73
N LYS A 207 17.10 9.45 20.39
CA LYS A 207 17.20 10.88 20.75
C LYS A 207 17.98 11.70 19.72
N HIS A 208 18.42 11.08 18.62
CA HIS A 208 19.23 11.78 17.64
C HIS A 208 18.33 12.70 16.79
N ASP A 209 18.71 13.98 16.67
CA ASP A 209 17.99 14.95 15.84
C ASP A 209 18.22 14.74 14.34
N THR A 210 18.96 13.69 13.97
CA THR A 210 19.31 13.40 12.58
C THR A 210 18.87 11.99 12.18
N PRO A 211 18.66 11.73 10.89
CA PRO A 211 18.14 10.45 10.44
C PRO A 211 19.15 9.32 10.63
N ILE A 212 18.65 8.19 11.11
CA ILE A 212 19.44 6.98 11.34
C ILE A 212 18.85 5.80 10.55
N LEU A 213 19.72 5.02 9.94
CA LEU A 213 19.44 3.67 9.47
C LEU A 213 20.22 2.73 10.39
N ALA A 214 19.54 1.94 11.19
CA ALA A 214 20.17 1.13 12.23
C ALA A 214 20.23 -0.34 11.85
N GLU A 215 21.39 -0.95 12.07
CA GLU A 215 21.55 -2.40 12.07
C GLU A 215 21.14 -2.95 13.43
N VAL A 216 20.16 -3.85 13.43
CA VAL A 216 19.45 -4.27 14.62
C VAL A 216 19.39 -5.79 14.76
N VAL A 217 19.44 -6.23 16.02
CA VAL A 217 19.01 -7.57 16.41
C VAL A 217 17.83 -7.40 17.36
N MET A 218 16.72 -8.05 17.06
CA MET A 218 15.50 -7.97 17.89
C MET A 218 15.28 -9.30 18.59
N ASP A 219 15.15 -9.25 19.92
CA ASP A 219 14.83 -10.42 20.72
C ASP A 219 13.31 -10.55 20.88
N MET A 220 12.70 -11.30 19.97
CA MET A 220 11.25 -11.53 19.96
C MET A 220 10.79 -12.52 21.04
N THR A 221 11.71 -13.21 21.74
CA THR A 221 11.35 -14.13 22.83
C THR A 221 10.94 -13.40 24.11
N ARG A 222 11.35 -12.14 24.24
CA ARG A 222 11.05 -11.25 25.38
C ARG A 222 10.03 -10.17 25.05
N ALA A 223 9.58 -10.12 23.80
CA ALA A 223 8.54 -9.20 23.36
C ALA A 223 7.16 -9.76 23.73
N ASP A 224 6.17 -8.88 23.87
CA ASP A 224 4.76 -9.31 23.97
C ASP A 224 4.41 -10.13 22.73
N SER A 225 4.07 -11.40 22.90
CA SER A 225 3.98 -12.35 21.78
C SER A 225 3.00 -11.91 20.70
N GLU A 226 1.93 -11.18 21.06
CA GLU A 226 0.91 -10.75 20.10
C GLU A 226 1.37 -9.53 19.30
N TYR A 227 1.92 -8.52 19.95
CA TYR A 227 2.46 -7.34 19.26
C TYR A 227 3.76 -7.62 18.53
N ALA A 228 4.58 -8.54 19.06
CA ALA A 228 5.78 -9.04 18.41
C ALA A 228 5.42 -9.73 17.09
N ALA A 229 4.41 -10.59 17.09
CA ALA A 229 3.90 -11.22 15.88
C ALA A 229 3.40 -10.17 14.88
N LEU A 230 2.60 -9.19 15.35
CA LEU A 230 2.08 -8.11 14.51
C LEU A 230 3.19 -7.26 13.88
N ALA A 231 4.20 -6.89 14.65
CA ALA A 231 5.35 -6.11 14.20
C ALA A 231 6.28 -6.91 13.26
N ALA A 232 6.35 -8.24 13.44
CA ALA A 232 7.16 -9.15 12.63
C ALA A 232 6.57 -9.50 11.26
N PHE A 233 5.38 -9.01 10.93
CA PHE A 233 4.74 -9.28 9.65
C PHE A 233 5.62 -8.85 8.47
N GLY A 234 5.80 -9.75 7.50
CA GLY A 234 6.71 -9.63 6.35
C GLY A 234 8.04 -10.39 6.45
N GLN A 235 8.19 -11.29 7.43
CA GLN A 235 9.29 -12.26 7.44
C GLN A 235 9.03 -13.46 6.54
N LYS A 236 10.10 -13.99 5.93
CA LYS A 236 10.07 -15.30 5.29
C LYS A 236 9.77 -16.35 6.35
N VAL A 237 8.73 -17.16 6.13
CA VAL A 237 8.40 -18.31 6.97
C VAL A 237 9.56 -19.31 6.91
N ALA A 238 10.52 -19.15 7.81
CA ALA A 238 11.48 -20.16 8.19
C ALA A 238 11.32 -20.40 9.70
N SER A 239 11.73 -21.58 10.17
CA SER A 239 11.55 -22.10 11.53
C SER A 239 12.16 -21.24 12.67
N ARG A 240 12.78 -20.10 12.34
CA ARG A 240 13.19 -19.05 13.28
C ARG A 240 12.71 -17.70 12.73
N MET A 241 11.93 -16.98 13.54
CA MET A 241 11.52 -15.59 13.24
C MET A 241 12.74 -14.68 13.29
N VAL A 242 13.52 -14.62 12.21
CA VAL A 242 14.63 -13.68 12.06
C VAL A 242 14.06 -12.40 11.47
N LEU A 243 14.01 -11.32 12.24
CA LEU A 243 13.66 -9.99 11.74
C LEU A 243 14.74 -9.45 10.80
N ARG A 244 14.42 -8.42 10.02
CA ARG A 244 15.40 -7.79 9.14
C ARG A 244 16.49 -7.13 9.95
N GLU A 245 17.70 -7.22 9.41
CA GLU A 245 18.91 -6.68 10.04
C GLU A 245 18.96 -5.16 10.02
N TRP A 246 18.22 -4.48 9.13
CA TRP A 246 18.24 -3.02 9.04
C TRP A 246 16.84 -2.43 9.18
N VAL A 247 16.72 -1.34 9.94
CA VAL A 247 15.49 -0.57 10.11
C VAL A 247 15.77 0.92 9.98
N SER A 248 14.84 1.64 9.36
CA SER A 248 14.90 3.11 9.27
C SER A 248 14.54 3.77 10.60
N HIS A 249 14.90 5.05 10.77
CA HIS A 249 14.65 5.76 12.03
C HIS A 249 13.17 5.77 12.45
N PRO A 250 12.19 6.10 11.56
CA PRO A 250 10.78 6.05 11.94
C PRO A 250 10.37 4.66 12.41
N GLU A 251 10.92 3.62 11.79
CA GLU A 251 10.65 2.23 12.16
C GLU A 251 11.25 1.85 13.53
N LEU A 252 12.50 2.25 13.78
CA LEU A 252 13.16 2.06 15.07
C LEU A 252 12.37 2.70 16.22
N ILE A 253 11.85 3.91 16.01
CA ILE A 253 11.08 4.65 17.02
C ILE A 253 9.83 3.90 17.47
N TRP A 254 9.07 3.30 16.55
CA TRP A 254 7.87 2.56 16.95
C TRP A 254 8.19 1.13 17.40
N LEU A 255 9.12 0.43 16.75
CA LEU A 255 9.50 -0.94 17.13
C LEU A 255 10.08 -1.02 18.54
N SER A 256 10.89 -0.04 18.95
CA SER A 256 11.50 0.02 20.28
C SER A 256 10.49 0.06 21.44
N ARG A 257 9.21 0.33 21.15
CA ARG A 257 8.12 0.31 22.13
C ARG A 257 7.54 -1.08 22.37
N PHE A 258 7.79 -2.03 21.46
CA PHE A 258 7.14 -3.35 21.45
C PHE A 258 8.12 -4.52 21.51
N ALA A 259 9.41 -4.30 21.22
CA ALA A 259 10.44 -5.33 21.30
C ALA A 259 11.76 -4.76 21.83
N PRO A 260 12.55 -5.56 22.59
CA PRO A 260 13.93 -5.25 22.88
C PRO A 260 14.77 -5.23 21.59
N ILE A 261 15.53 -4.15 21.39
CA ILE A 261 16.36 -3.95 20.21
C ILE A 261 17.82 -3.75 20.64
N GLU A 262 18.72 -4.55 20.07
CA GLU A 262 20.15 -4.33 20.13
C GLU A 262 20.62 -3.61 18.87
N ILE A 263 21.47 -2.59 19.01
CA ILE A 263 22.04 -1.84 17.89
C ILE A 263 23.47 -2.32 17.66
N LYS A 264 23.77 -2.77 16.43
CA LYS A 264 25.10 -3.23 16.01
C LYS A 264 25.89 -2.11 15.35
N SER A 265 25.32 -1.46 14.35
CA SER A 265 25.92 -0.33 13.65
C SER A 265 24.85 0.62 13.16
N VAL A 266 25.24 1.82 12.72
CA VAL A 266 24.28 2.77 12.11
C VAL A 266 24.89 3.46 10.90
N PHE A 267 24.07 3.75 9.91
CA PHE A 267 24.30 4.87 9.00
C PHE A 267 23.57 6.09 9.53
N ARG A 268 24.26 7.22 9.63
CA ARG A 268 23.71 8.49 10.06
C ARG A 268 23.75 9.47 8.89
N SER A 269 22.62 10.11 8.62
CA SER A 269 22.53 11.24 7.69
C SER A 269 22.72 12.55 8.47
N ALA A 270 23.18 13.61 7.79
CA ALA A 270 23.50 14.87 8.44
C ALA A 270 22.26 15.58 9.02
N GLU A 271 21.13 15.52 8.32
CA GLU A 271 19.91 16.21 8.73
C GLU A 271 18.64 15.60 8.12
N TYR A 272 17.50 15.92 8.74
CA TYR A 272 16.19 15.69 8.17
C TYR A 272 15.82 16.80 7.20
N LYS A 273 15.16 16.45 6.10
CA LYS A 273 14.61 17.37 5.10
C LYS A 273 13.14 17.10 4.88
N ALA A 274 12.39 18.16 4.63
CA ALA A 274 11.05 18.03 4.07
C ALA A 274 11.14 17.51 2.63
N LEU A 275 10.10 16.81 2.18
CA LEU A 275 9.94 16.48 0.77
C LEU A 275 9.89 17.76 -0.07
N HIS A 276 10.52 17.72 -1.25
CA HIS A 276 10.49 18.84 -2.20
C HIS A 276 9.03 19.19 -2.53
N GLU A 277 8.74 20.48 -2.69
CA GLU A 277 7.41 21.00 -3.07
C GLU A 277 6.76 20.25 -4.26
N ARG A 278 7.51 19.96 -5.34
CA ARG A 278 7.04 19.18 -6.50
C ARG A 278 6.70 17.71 -6.20
N THR A 279 7.05 17.20 -5.03
CA THR A 279 6.70 15.86 -4.55
C THR A 279 5.64 15.88 -3.45
N GLN A 280 5.10 17.06 -3.14
CA GLN A 280 3.91 17.16 -2.30
C GLN A 280 2.65 16.82 -3.11
N LEU A 281 1.55 16.55 -2.41
CA LEU A 281 0.27 16.35 -3.08
C LEU A 281 -0.09 17.60 -3.90
N PRO A 282 -0.52 17.42 -5.17
CA PRO A 282 -0.96 18.51 -6.03
C PRO A 282 -2.06 19.36 -5.39
N GLN A 283 -2.04 20.67 -5.63
CA GLN A 283 -3.06 21.63 -5.16
C GLN A 283 -4.48 21.20 -5.53
N SER A 284 -4.67 20.63 -6.73
CA SER A 284 -5.97 20.09 -7.18
C SER A 284 -6.55 18.99 -6.28
N LEU A 285 -5.76 18.41 -5.38
CA LEU A 285 -6.20 17.43 -4.37
C LEU A 285 -6.29 18.02 -2.96
N THR A 286 -5.67 19.17 -2.68
CA THR A 286 -5.49 19.69 -1.33
C THR A 286 -6.19 21.01 -1.05
N GLU A 287 -6.52 21.80 -2.07
CA GLU A 287 -7.20 23.10 -1.93
C GLU A 287 -8.64 22.99 -1.43
N ASP A 288 -9.39 22.01 -1.94
CA ASP A 288 -10.78 21.76 -1.53
C ASP A 288 -10.85 20.60 -0.52
N PRO A 289 -11.27 20.85 0.74
CA PRO A 289 -11.46 19.79 1.73
C PRO A 289 -12.43 18.68 1.31
N LEU A 290 -13.39 18.98 0.42
CA LEU A 290 -14.33 17.97 -0.10
C LEU A 290 -13.63 16.89 -0.94
N MET A 291 -12.40 17.14 -1.39
CA MET A 291 -11.60 16.11 -2.06
C MET A 291 -11.32 14.90 -1.18
N GLU A 292 -11.36 15.03 0.15
CA GLU A 292 -11.27 13.88 1.06
C GLU A 292 -12.48 12.94 0.95
N LEU A 293 -13.64 13.44 0.52
CA LEU A 293 -14.84 12.62 0.27
C LEU A 293 -14.82 11.94 -1.11
N SER A 294 -13.94 12.39 -2.01
CA SER A 294 -13.86 11.86 -3.37
C SER A 294 -13.07 10.56 -3.41
N TYR A 295 -13.75 9.46 -3.75
CA TYR A 295 -13.12 8.14 -3.89
C TYR A 295 -11.99 8.15 -4.95
N SER A 296 -12.22 8.81 -6.10
CA SER A 296 -11.22 8.95 -7.16
C SER A 296 -10.02 9.80 -6.74
N ALA A 297 -10.23 10.87 -5.95
CA ALA A 297 -9.15 11.66 -5.38
C ALA A 297 -8.30 10.82 -4.42
N GLY A 298 -8.96 10.01 -3.58
CA GLY A 298 -8.29 9.06 -2.70
C GLY A 298 -7.42 8.05 -3.44
N LEU A 299 -7.93 7.45 -4.53
CA LEU A 299 -7.14 6.55 -5.38
C LEU A 299 -5.91 7.25 -5.99
N LEU A 300 -6.08 8.49 -6.47
CA LEU A 300 -4.96 9.24 -7.03
C LEU A 300 -3.91 9.58 -5.97
N ALA A 301 -4.35 10.01 -4.78
CA ALA A 301 -3.46 10.31 -3.66
C ALA A 301 -2.65 9.08 -3.24
N GLU A 302 -3.29 7.89 -3.20
CA GLU A 302 -2.61 6.63 -2.93
C GLU A 302 -1.52 6.35 -3.98
N ASN A 303 -1.84 6.51 -5.27
CA ASN A 303 -0.86 6.33 -6.34
C ASN A 303 0.28 7.36 -6.27
N HIS A 304 -0.01 8.60 -5.89
CA HIS A 304 0.99 9.65 -5.73
C HIS A 304 2.02 9.28 -4.66
N TRP A 305 1.63 9.06 -3.40
CA TRP A 305 2.63 8.82 -2.35
C TRP A 305 3.36 7.48 -2.57
N VAL A 306 2.69 6.47 -3.15
CA VAL A 306 3.32 5.20 -3.51
C VAL A 306 4.36 5.39 -4.61
N SER A 307 4.12 6.26 -5.60
CA SER A 307 5.10 6.52 -6.66
C SER A 307 6.41 7.09 -6.13
N LEU A 308 6.34 7.87 -5.04
CA LEU A 308 7.50 8.25 -4.25
C LEU A 308 8.04 7.02 -3.48
N ALA A 309 7.20 6.29 -2.75
CA ALA A 309 7.62 5.19 -1.89
C ALA A 309 7.97 3.86 -2.60
N SER A 310 8.18 3.86 -3.92
CA SER A 310 8.52 2.66 -4.72
C SER A 310 9.96 2.68 -5.22
N ASP A 311 10.52 1.50 -5.47
CA ASP A 311 11.83 1.33 -6.12
C ASP A 311 11.83 1.85 -7.56
N GLU A 312 12.99 2.23 -8.08
CA GLU A 312 13.15 2.66 -9.46
C GLU A 312 13.84 1.56 -10.27
N TYR A 313 13.17 1.06 -11.31
CA TYR A 313 13.78 0.08 -12.21
C TYR A 313 14.49 0.80 -13.36
N ASN A 314 15.82 0.70 -13.38
CA ASN A 314 16.61 1.15 -14.50
C ASN A 314 16.63 0.08 -15.60
N ARG A 315 15.98 0.37 -16.73
CA ARG A 315 15.88 -0.55 -17.87
C ARG A 315 17.22 -0.85 -18.54
N LEU A 316 18.17 0.09 -18.52
CA LEU A 316 19.49 -0.07 -19.14
C LEU A 316 20.37 -1.00 -18.32
N THR A 317 20.42 -0.80 -17.00
CA THR A 317 21.25 -1.62 -16.10
C THR A 317 20.52 -2.88 -15.60
N LYS A 318 19.20 -2.97 -15.85
CA LYS A 318 18.29 -3.99 -15.32
C LYS A 318 18.33 -4.08 -13.78
N LYS A 319 18.70 -3.00 -13.10
CA LYS A 319 18.78 -2.92 -11.64
C LYS A 319 17.64 -2.09 -11.08
N LYS A 320 17.09 -2.54 -9.96
CA LYS A 320 16.19 -1.75 -9.12
C LYS A 320 17.01 -0.92 -8.16
N SER A 321 16.85 0.39 -8.07
CA SER A 321 17.44 1.22 -7.02
C SER A 321 16.37 1.59 -5.98
N LEU A 322 16.80 1.74 -4.73
CA LEU A 322 15.96 2.20 -3.64
C LEU A 322 16.57 3.47 -3.06
N THR A 323 15.74 4.49 -2.89
CA THR A 323 16.16 5.75 -2.31
C THR A 323 15.83 5.77 -0.83
N PRO A 324 16.60 6.48 0.01
CA PRO A 324 16.29 6.66 1.42
C PRO A 324 14.87 7.19 1.64
N ARG A 325 14.43 8.13 0.80
CA ARG A 325 13.07 8.65 0.76
C ARG A 325 12.03 7.53 0.67
N ALA A 326 12.19 6.57 -0.23
CA ALA A 326 11.25 5.46 -0.36
C ALA A 326 11.18 4.59 0.89
N VAL A 327 12.33 4.31 1.52
CA VAL A 327 12.41 3.53 2.77
C VAL A 327 11.70 4.25 3.92
N TRP A 328 11.93 5.56 4.08
CA TRP A 328 11.31 6.38 5.14
C TRP A 328 9.80 6.50 4.98
N LEU A 329 9.32 6.77 3.76
CA LEU A 329 7.87 6.88 3.50
C LEU A 329 7.15 5.54 3.75
N ARG A 330 7.78 4.41 3.38
CA ARG A 330 7.23 3.08 3.70
C ARG A 330 7.23 2.77 5.19
N ALA A 331 8.26 3.18 5.92
CA ALA A 331 8.30 3.02 7.36
C ALA A 331 7.22 3.85 8.06
N ALA A 332 7.00 5.09 7.60
CA ALA A 332 5.92 5.95 8.09
C ALA A 332 4.53 5.35 7.82
N ASP A 333 4.27 4.88 6.59
CA ASP A 333 3.04 4.17 6.24
C ASP A 333 2.78 2.98 7.18
N ARG A 334 3.80 2.14 7.40
CA ARG A 334 3.67 0.98 8.30
C ARG A 334 3.47 1.38 9.75
N ALA A 335 4.13 2.42 10.25
CA ALA A 335 3.93 2.90 11.62
C ALA A 335 2.49 3.39 11.86
N LEU A 336 1.94 4.14 10.88
CA LEU A 336 0.56 4.61 10.91
C LEU A 336 -0.44 3.43 10.85
N CYS A 337 -0.22 2.50 9.92
CA CYS A 337 -1.07 1.32 9.77
C CYS A 337 -0.98 0.36 10.96
N PHE A 338 0.22 0.21 11.56
CA PHE A 338 0.43 -0.59 12.76
C PHE A 338 -0.42 -0.09 13.92
N SER A 339 -0.58 1.22 14.07
CA SER A 339 -1.42 1.79 15.13
C SER A 339 -2.89 1.36 15.00
N LEU A 340 -3.43 1.34 13.78
CA LEU A 340 -4.78 0.82 13.52
C LEU A 340 -4.84 -0.71 13.66
N ALA A 341 -3.81 -1.42 13.21
CA ALA A 341 -3.72 -2.87 13.32
C ALA A 341 -3.67 -3.34 14.77
N LYS A 342 -2.93 -2.61 15.62
CA LYS A 342 -2.88 -2.84 17.06
C LYS A 342 -4.27 -2.69 17.67
N LYS A 343 -4.99 -1.60 17.36
CA LYS A 343 -6.37 -1.42 17.84
C LYS A 343 -7.30 -2.56 17.40
N ALA A 344 -7.15 -3.04 16.16
CA ALA A 344 -7.93 -4.17 15.67
C ALA A 344 -7.61 -5.46 16.44
N LEU A 345 -6.33 -5.71 16.72
CA LEU A 345 -5.88 -6.84 17.53
C LEU A 345 -6.38 -6.75 18.98
N ASP A 346 -6.32 -5.55 19.59
CA ASP A 346 -6.84 -5.28 20.94
C ASP A 346 -8.36 -5.55 21.06
N GLN A 347 -9.08 -5.52 19.94
CA GLN A 347 -10.51 -5.81 19.82
C GLN A 347 -10.78 -7.29 19.45
N GLY A 348 -9.76 -8.14 19.42
CA GLY A 348 -9.87 -9.57 19.14
C GLY A 348 -9.87 -9.95 17.65
N PHE A 349 -9.73 -9.00 16.73
CA PHE A 349 -9.68 -9.33 15.30
C PHE A 349 -8.37 -10.03 14.93
N THR A 350 -8.46 -11.02 14.05
CA THR A 350 -7.26 -11.63 13.46
C THR A 350 -6.70 -10.73 12.38
N VAL A 351 -5.66 -9.95 12.68
CA VAL A 351 -4.97 -9.13 11.66
C VAL A 351 -4.13 -10.02 10.75
N THR A 352 -4.34 -9.91 9.44
CA THR A 352 -3.66 -10.72 8.42
C THR A 352 -2.63 -9.91 7.62
N GLY A 353 -2.71 -8.59 7.68
CA GLY A 353 -1.65 -7.70 7.24
C GLY A 353 -2.07 -6.25 7.15
N TYR A 354 -1.13 -5.34 6.98
CA TYR A 354 -1.40 -3.91 6.91
C TYR A 354 -0.36 -3.20 6.04
N SER A 355 -0.82 -2.22 5.28
CA SER A 355 -0.03 -1.32 4.44
C SER A 355 -0.94 -0.35 3.69
N ALA A 356 -0.33 0.68 3.11
CA ALA A 356 -0.99 1.63 2.22
C ALA A 356 -2.31 2.17 2.79
N GLY A 357 -2.25 2.57 4.06
CA GLY A 357 -3.38 3.14 4.78
C GLY A 357 -4.50 2.16 5.12
N ALA A 358 -4.25 0.85 5.10
CA ALA A 358 -5.25 -0.15 5.44
C ALA A 358 -4.72 -1.30 6.29
N VAL A 359 -5.66 -1.92 6.99
CA VAL A 359 -5.49 -3.13 7.78
C VAL A 359 -6.44 -4.18 7.23
N ARG A 360 -5.89 -5.35 6.91
CA ARG A 360 -6.63 -6.54 6.52
C ARG A 360 -6.87 -7.38 7.76
N VAL A 361 -8.13 -7.65 8.04
CA VAL A 361 -8.54 -8.52 9.14
C VAL A 361 -9.27 -9.73 8.58
N ARG A 362 -9.16 -10.84 9.28
CA ARG A 362 -10.01 -12.00 9.11
C ARG A 362 -10.87 -12.12 10.36
N LEU A 363 -12.15 -12.36 10.15
CA LEU A 363 -13.13 -12.50 11.23
C LEU A 363 -14.20 -13.51 10.84
N LEU A 364 -14.83 -14.10 11.83
CA LEU A 364 -16.01 -14.93 11.64
C LEU A 364 -17.17 -14.05 11.21
N ARG A 365 -18.09 -14.59 10.40
CA ARG A 365 -19.23 -13.80 9.92
C ARG A 365 -20.11 -13.25 11.05
N SER A 366 -20.20 -13.95 12.19
CA SER A 366 -20.87 -13.49 13.40
C SER A 366 -20.26 -12.20 14.00
N GLU A 367 -19.01 -11.86 13.65
CA GLU A 367 -18.29 -10.68 14.13
C GLU A 367 -18.44 -9.48 13.20
N LEU A 368 -19.23 -9.59 12.11
CA LEU A 368 -19.38 -8.52 11.11
C LEU A 368 -19.95 -7.22 11.69
N LEU A 369 -20.91 -7.30 12.61
CA LEU A 369 -21.48 -6.11 13.25
C LEU A 369 -20.46 -5.41 14.16
N HIS A 370 -19.69 -6.17 14.93
CA HIS A 370 -18.59 -5.63 15.74
C HIS A 370 -17.51 -4.99 14.86
N ALA A 371 -17.21 -5.56 13.69
CA ALA A 371 -16.30 -4.95 12.73
C ALA A 371 -16.82 -3.64 12.13
N LEU A 372 -18.13 -3.50 11.96
CA LEU A 372 -18.77 -2.25 11.53
C LEU A 372 -18.66 -1.18 12.63
N GLU A 373 -18.94 -1.53 13.88
CA GLU A 373 -18.77 -0.63 15.03
C GLU A 373 -17.33 -0.15 15.13
N PHE A 374 -16.36 -1.06 15.05
CA PHE A 374 -14.94 -0.73 15.03
C PHE A 374 -14.60 0.23 13.89
N ALA A 375 -15.18 0.03 12.70
CA ALA A 375 -14.93 0.87 11.55
C ALA A 375 -15.42 2.32 11.77
N VAL A 376 -16.61 2.47 12.36
CA VAL A 376 -17.18 3.77 12.72
C VAL A 376 -16.34 4.48 13.79
N GLU A 377 -16.01 3.78 14.88
CA GLU A 377 -15.21 4.32 16.00
C GLU A 377 -13.83 4.80 15.55
N ASN A 378 -13.19 4.08 14.63
CA ASN A 378 -11.86 4.39 14.12
C ASN A 378 -11.86 5.22 12.84
N GLN A 379 -13.03 5.66 12.37
CA GLN A 379 -13.20 6.49 11.17
C GLN A 379 -12.53 5.89 9.93
N VAL A 380 -12.68 4.57 9.75
CA VAL A 380 -12.14 3.84 8.60
C VAL A 380 -13.25 3.42 7.65
N VAL A 381 -12.96 3.51 6.36
CA VAL A 381 -13.78 2.97 5.29
C VAL A 381 -13.70 1.45 5.33
N CYS A 382 -14.84 0.81 5.17
CA CYS A 382 -15.01 -0.62 5.08
C CYS A 382 -15.79 -0.97 3.80
N PRO A 383 -15.72 -2.22 3.32
CA PRO A 383 -16.63 -2.70 2.29
C PRO A 383 -18.09 -2.51 2.72
N ASN A 384 -19.01 -2.44 1.77
CA ASN A 384 -20.43 -2.34 2.10
C ASN A 384 -20.91 -3.59 2.87
N PHE A 385 -21.02 -3.46 4.19
CA PHE A 385 -21.43 -4.53 5.08
C PHE A 385 -22.82 -5.08 4.75
N ASN A 386 -23.75 -4.30 4.20
CA ASN A 386 -25.09 -4.79 3.83
C ASN A 386 -25.06 -5.83 2.70
N ARG A 387 -23.95 -5.93 1.96
CA ARG A 387 -23.74 -6.96 0.93
C ARG A 387 -22.99 -8.17 1.47
N ILE A 388 -22.34 -8.03 2.62
CA ILE A 388 -21.53 -9.08 3.24
C ILE A 388 -22.32 -9.77 4.34
N ILE A 389 -23.07 -9.02 5.16
CA ILE A 389 -23.94 -9.51 6.22
C ILE A 389 -25.18 -10.17 5.59
N GLN A 390 -25.42 -11.41 5.96
CA GLN A 390 -26.62 -12.19 5.63
C GLN A 390 -27.56 -12.20 6.85
N GLU A 391 -28.86 -12.52 6.65
CA GLU A 391 -29.84 -12.58 7.75
C GLU A 391 -29.40 -13.52 8.88
N ASP A 392 -28.78 -14.65 8.51
CA ASP A 392 -28.24 -15.63 9.46
C ASP A 392 -27.12 -15.07 10.35
N ASP A 393 -26.34 -14.09 9.85
CA ASP A 393 -25.27 -13.45 10.62
C ASP A 393 -25.83 -12.54 11.72
N VAL A 394 -26.99 -11.92 11.47
CA VAL A 394 -27.71 -11.07 12.46
C VAL A 394 -28.27 -11.93 13.59
N HIS A 395 -28.86 -13.08 13.26
CA HIS A 395 -29.35 -14.02 14.26
C HIS A 395 -28.21 -14.57 15.13
N ALA A 396 -27.07 -14.91 14.53
CA ALA A 396 -25.89 -15.41 15.23
C ALA A 396 -25.23 -14.38 16.18
N ALA A 397 -25.42 -13.08 15.96
CA ALA A 397 -24.91 -12.02 16.84
C ALA A 397 -25.81 -11.74 18.05
N THR A 398 -27.06 -12.20 18.02
CA THR A 398 -28.09 -11.92 19.05
C THR A 398 -28.37 -13.09 20.00
N GLY A 399 -27.79 -14.27 19.74
CA GLY A 399 -27.88 -15.46 20.60
C GLY A 399 -26.54 -15.72 21.29
#